data_AF-A0A409XBI7-F1
#
_entry.id   AF-A0A409XBI7-F1
#
_cell.length_a   1.000
_cell.length_b   1.000
_cell.length_c   1.000
_cell.angle_alpha   90.00
_cell.angle_beta   90.00
_cell.angle_gamma   90.00
#
_symmetry.space_group_name_H-M   'P 1'
#
loop_
_entity.id
_entity.type
_entity.pdbx_description
1 polymer ?
#
loop_
_entity_poly.entity_id
_entity_poly.type
_entity_poly.pdbx_seq_one_letter_code
_entity_poly.pdbx_strand_id
1 'polypeptide(L)'
;MSSHHEFIPSNEVYASSFEKGGLTLPPKKQLIVVTCMDARIEPLSQIGIELGEAHIIRNAGGSAQEALRSIVISQRLLGTNQVAVFRHTDCGMLTFTNEQIRDKIVSAASGDAAVAQAVNAIDFLPFPTLEESVKADVQFLKENPLVLEGTTLTGWIYNVHTGKVKQIV
;
A
#
# COMPACT_ATOMS: atom_id res chain seq x y z
N MET A 1 -18.85 -12.23 -17.94
CA MET A 1 -17.53 -12.46 -18.56
C MET A 1 -16.46 -12.00 -17.57
N SER A 2 -15.32 -12.68 -17.48
CA SER A 2 -14.24 -12.24 -16.58
C SER A 2 -13.57 -10.99 -17.16
N SER A 3 -13.10 -10.08 -16.30
CA SER A 3 -12.55 -8.78 -16.69
C SER A 3 -11.27 -8.86 -17.53
N HIS A 4 -10.54 -9.98 -17.47
CA HIS A 4 -9.26 -10.14 -18.17
C HIS A 4 -9.36 -10.07 -19.70
N HIS A 5 -10.55 -10.29 -20.28
CA HIS A 5 -10.75 -10.15 -21.72
C HIS A 5 -10.58 -8.70 -22.22
N GLU A 6 -10.79 -7.70 -21.35
CA GLU A 6 -10.64 -6.29 -21.69
C GLU A 6 -9.19 -5.78 -21.59
N PHE A 7 -8.26 -6.59 -21.06
CA PHE A 7 -6.90 -6.12 -20.76
C PHE A 7 -6.12 -5.73 -22.01
N ILE A 8 -6.11 -6.57 -23.05
CA ILE A 8 -5.41 -6.27 -24.31
C ILE A 8 -6.08 -5.09 -25.03
N PRO A 9 -7.41 -5.09 -25.28
CA PRO A 9 -8.08 -3.96 -25.93
C PRO A 9 -7.86 -2.62 -25.19
N SER A 10 -7.98 -2.60 -23.86
CA SER A 10 -7.76 -1.38 -23.07
C SER A 10 -6.31 -0.90 -23.13
N ASN A 11 -5.35 -1.83 -23.12
CA ASN A 11 -3.93 -1.51 -23.21
C ASN A 11 -3.53 -1.00 -24.59
N GLU A 12 -4.11 -1.51 -25.68
CA GLU A 12 -3.85 -0.97 -27.03
C GLU A 12 -4.24 0.51 -27.13
N VAL A 13 -5.36 0.89 -26.52
CA VAL A 13 -5.77 2.29 -26.41
C VAL A 13 -4.74 3.10 -25.61
N TYR A 14 -4.32 2.61 -24.44
CA TYR A 14 -3.28 3.26 -23.63
C TYR A 14 -1.94 3.42 -24.39
N ALA A 15 -1.51 2.38 -25.10
CA ALA A 15 -0.25 2.35 -25.82
C ALA A 15 -0.24 3.29 -27.04
N SER A 16 -1.40 3.57 -27.64
CA SER A 16 -1.52 4.40 -28.85
C SER A 16 -1.05 5.85 -28.66
N SER A 17 -1.00 6.35 -27.43
CA SER A 17 -0.54 7.71 -27.07
C SER A 17 0.61 7.70 -26.05
N PHE A 18 1.25 6.56 -25.83
CA PHE A 18 2.29 6.42 -24.81
C PHE A 18 3.64 6.99 -25.26
N GLU A 19 4.06 8.10 -24.64
CA GLU A 19 5.34 8.79 -24.95
C GLU A 19 6.37 8.72 -23.82
N LYS A 20 6.14 7.89 -22.79
CA LYS A 20 6.95 7.86 -21.56
C LYS A 20 8.00 6.72 -21.54
N GLY A 21 8.36 6.17 -22.71
CA GLY A 21 9.28 5.03 -22.83
C GLY A 21 10.74 5.29 -22.43
N GLY A 22 11.14 6.57 -22.36
CA GLY A 22 12.50 6.98 -21.96
C GLY A 22 12.68 7.24 -20.47
N LEU A 23 11.68 7.00 -19.62
CA LEU A 23 11.80 7.19 -18.18
C LEU A 23 12.84 6.24 -17.59
N THR A 24 13.63 6.74 -16.64
CA THR A 24 14.67 5.97 -15.94
C THR A 24 14.07 5.12 -14.81
N LEU A 25 14.78 4.07 -14.42
CA LEU A 25 14.37 3.18 -13.33
C LEU A 25 14.31 3.89 -11.94
N PRO A 26 15.29 4.71 -11.53
CA PRO A 26 15.21 5.42 -10.24
C PRO A 26 14.11 6.50 -10.24
N PRO A 27 13.25 6.57 -9.19
CA PRO A 27 12.19 7.57 -9.12
C PRO A 27 12.73 9.00 -9.03
N LYS A 28 12.26 9.88 -9.92
CA LYS A 28 12.75 11.26 -10.02
C LYS A 28 12.61 12.07 -8.72
N LYS A 29 11.54 11.86 -7.94
CA LYS A 29 11.30 12.58 -6.68
C LYS A 29 11.90 11.89 -5.46
N GLN A 30 12.61 10.75 -5.65
CA GLN A 30 13.18 9.95 -4.55
C GLN A 30 12.12 9.54 -3.49
N LEU A 31 10.87 9.42 -3.92
CA LEU A 31 9.70 9.21 -3.07
C LEU A 31 9.20 7.77 -3.16
N ILE A 32 8.81 7.23 -2.00
CA ILE A 32 8.00 6.03 -1.86
C ILE A 32 6.64 6.44 -1.30
N VAL A 33 5.56 5.97 -1.93
CA VAL A 33 4.20 6.04 -1.39
C VAL A 33 3.78 4.65 -0.98
N VAL A 34 3.47 4.47 0.31
CA VAL A 34 2.85 3.24 0.83
C VAL A 34 1.37 3.53 1.01
N THR A 35 0.49 2.75 0.39
CA THR A 35 -0.96 2.97 0.48
C THR A 35 -1.78 1.69 0.38
N CYS A 36 -3.08 1.78 0.63
CA CYS A 36 -3.98 0.64 0.58
C CYS A 36 -4.22 0.17 -0.88
N MET A 37 -4.52 -1.12 -1.04
CA MET A 37 -4.99 -1.73 -2.30
C MET A 37 -6.43 -1.35 -2.68
N ASP A 38 -7.10 -0.49 -1.90
CA ASP A 38 -8.48 -0.07 -2.14
C ASP A 38 -8.72 0.42 -3.58
N ALA A 39 -9.73 -0.13 -4.23
CA ALA A 39 -10.04 0.11 -5.64
C ALA A 39 -10.47 1.56 -5.93
N ARG A 40 -10.81 2.34 -4.90
CA ARG A 40 -11.21 3.75 -4.99
C ARG A 40 -10.01 4.72 -4.97
N ILE A 41 -8.79 4.20 -4.78
CA ILE A 41 -7.57 5.02 -4.71
C ILE A 41 -6.83 4.93 -6.03
N GLU A 42 -6.68 6.10 -6.67
CA GLU A 42 -5.75 6.32 -7.78
C GLU A 42 -4.45 6.94 -7.21
N PRO A 43 -3.40 6.14 -6.94
CA PRO A 43 -2.32 6.53 -6.02
C PRO A 43 -1.40 7.65 -6.54
N LEU A 44 -1.28 7.78 -7.86
CA LEU A 44 -0.42 8.78 -8.50
C LEU A 44 -1.15 10.12 -8.67
N SER A 45 -2.33 10.10 -9.31
CA SER A 45 -3.09 11.31 -9.67
C SER A 45 -3.57 12.09 -8.45
N GLN A 46 -3.97 11.41 -7.36
CA GLN A 46 -4.55 12.05 -6.17
C GLN A 46 -3.60 13.04 -5.48
N ILE A 47 -2.30 12.89 -5.69
CA ILE A 47 -1.24 13.73 -5.09
C ILE A 47 -0.33 14.38 -6.15
N GLY A 48 -0.77 14.40 -7.42
CA GLY A 48 -0.04 15.05 -8.50
C GLY A 48 1.33 14.44 -8.80
N ILE A 49 1.46 13.12 -8.62
CA ILE A 49 2.66 12.36 -8.99
C ILE A 49 2.47 11.83 -10.41
N GLU A 50 3.47 12.03 -11.26
CA GLU A 50 3.49 11.47 -12.61
C GLU A 50 4.21 10.11 -12.70
N LEU A 51 4.07 9.44 -13.84
CA LEU A 51 4.79 8.22 -14.15
C LEU A 51 6.31 8.45 -14.03
N GLY A 52 7.00 7.55 -13.31
CA GLY A 52 8.45 7.61 -13.07
C GLY A 52 8.89 8.50 -11.91
N GLU A 53 7.97 9.17 -11.21
CA GLU A 53 8.34 10.11 -10.15
C GLU A 53 8.46 9.49 -8.76
N ALA A 54 7.69 8.44 -8.45
CA ALA A 54 7.69 7.76 -7.15
C ALA A 54 7.51 6.24 -7.29
N HIS A 55 8.00 5.48 -6.32
CA HIS A 55 7.58 4.09 -6.15
C HIS A 55 6.25 4.04 -5.39
N ILE A 56 5.33 3.20 -5.87
CA ILE A 56 4.02 3.00 -5.23
C ILE A 56 3.95 1.56 -4.71
N ILE A 57 3.87 1.40 -3.40
CA ILE A 57 3.72 0.12 -2.72
C ILE A 57 2.29 0.04 -2.21
N ARG A 58 1.55 -1.01 -2.61
CA ARG A 58 0.16 -1.22 -2.21
C ARG A 58 -0.04 -2.57 -1.56
N ASN A 59 -0.74 -2.58 -0.43
CA ASN A 59 -1.17 -3.81 0.26
C ASN A 59 -2.49 -3.56 1.03
N ALA A 60 -2.99 -4.58 1.72
CA ALA A 60 -4.20 -4.45 2.53
C ALA A 60 -3.97 -3.45 3.67
N GLY A 61 -4.73 -2.35 3.66
CA GLY A 61 -4.64 -1.29 4.67
C GLY A 61 -3.50 -0.29 4.49
N GLY A 62 -2.52 -0.52 3.60
CA GLY A 62 -1.36 0.36 3.47
C GLY A 62 -0.34 0.19 4.61
N SER A 63 -0.18 -1.04 5.09
CA SER A 63 0.75 -1.40 6.17
C SER A 63 2.21 -1.15 5.79
N ALA A 64 2.90 -0.33 6.59
CA ALA A 64 4.33 -0.11 6.44
C ALA A 64 5.15 -1.34 6.81
N GLN A 65 4.65 -2.17 7.73
CA GLN A 65 5.31 -3.40 8.17
C GLN A 65 5.47 -4.38 7.01
N GLU A 66 4.41 -4.61 6.23
CA GLU A 66 4.48 -5.48 5.05
C GLU A 66 5.25 -4.82 3.90
N ALA A 67 5.21 -3.49 3.80
CA ALA A 67 5.93 -2.74 2.78
C ALA A 67 7.46 -2.69 2.99
N LEU A 68 7.96 -3.01 4.19
CA LEU A 68 9.35 -2.80 4.60
C LEU A 68 10.37 -3.37 3.59
N ARG A 69 10.18 -4.60 3.13
CA ARG A 69 11.09 -5.24 2.15
C ARG A 69 11.22 -4.38 0.88
N SER A 70 10.11 -3.85 0.38
CA SER A 70 10.07 -3.01 -0.81
C SER A 70 10.67 -1.62 -0.56
N ILE A 71 10.43 -1.05 0.63
CA ILE A 71 11.05 0.23 1.05
C ILE A 71 12.58 0.08 1.04
N VAL A 72 13.12 -0.98 1.66
CA VAL A 72 14.57 -1.22 1.73
C VAL A 72 15.18 -1.34 0.32
N ILE A 73 14.56 -2.09 -0.58
CA ILE A 73 15.02 -2.20 -1.98
C ILE A 73 15.03 -0.83 -2.65
N SER A 74 13.92 -0.09 -2.53
CA SER A 74 13.78 1.24 -3.12
C SER A 74 14.86 2.20 -2.63
N GLN A 75 15.15 2.21 -1.33
CA GLN A 75 16.16 3.08 -0.74
C GLN A 75 17.58 2.68 -1.15
N ARG A 76 17.92 1.39 -1.01
CA ARG A 76 19.29 0.90 -1.17
C ARG A 76 19.72 0.78 -2.64
N LEU A 77 18.78 0.42 -3.53
CA LEU A 77 19.09 0.14 -4.93
C LEU A 77 18.64 1.24 -5.88
N LEU A 78 17.64 2.04 -5.49
CA LEU A 78 16.96 2.99 -6.39
C LEU A 78 16.94 4.43 -5.86
N GLY A 79 17.64 4.68 -4.74
CA GLY A 79 18.00 6.04 -4.29
C GLY A 79 16.88 6.86 -3.67
N THR A 80 15.77 6.25 -3.25
CA THR A 80 14.70 6.98 -2.55
C THR A 80 15.08 7.32 -1.11
N ASN A 81 14.67 8.49 -0.62
CA ASN A 81 14.95 8.99 0.73
C ASN A 81 13.71 9.60 1.42
N GLN A 82 12.54 9.47 0.81
CA GLN A 82 11.27 9.95 1.35
C GLN A 82 10.24 8.81 1.33
N VAL A 83 9.47 8.67 2.40
CA VAL A 83 8.33 7.74 2.49
C VAL A 83 7.10 8.48 2.98
N ALA A 84 6.01 8.38 2.21
CA ALA A 84 4.70 8.86 2.60
C ALA A 84 3.77 7.66 2.81
N VAL A 85 3.30 7.48 4.03
CA VAL A 85 2.35 6.43 4.41
C VAL A 85 0.94 6.99 4.34
N PHE A 86 0.10 6.42 3.47
CA PHE A 86 -1.29 6.77 3.31
C PHE A 86 -2.18 5.63 3.79
N ARG A 87 -3.07 5.92 4.73
CA ARG A 87 -4.28 5.12 4.96
C ARG A 87 -5.50 5.89 4.51
N HIS A 88 -6.68 5.28 4.57
CA HIS A 88 -7.90 5.93 4.09
C HIS A 88 -9.11 5.67 4.97
N THR A 89 -10.10 6.57 4.87
CA THR A 89 -11.41 6.40 5.50
C THR A 89 -12.14 5.21 4.88
N ASP A 90 -13.02 4.57 5.66
CA ASP A 90 -13.82 3.42 5.19
C ASP A 90 -12.95 2.26 4.66
N CYS A 91 -11.84 2.00 5.37
CA CYS A 91 -10.94 0.89 5.07
C CYS A 91 -11.50 -0.43 5.63
N GLY A 92 -11.50 -1.48 4.81
CA GLY A 92 -11.93 -2.82 5.25
C GLY A 92 -11.14 -3.33 6.46
N MET A 93 -9.88 -2.94 6.61
CA MET A 93 -9.01 -3.35 7.72
C MET A 93 -9.42 -2.77 9.10
N LEU A 94 -10.38 -1.83 9.13
CA LEU A 94 -11.02 -1.32 10.36
C LEU A 94 -12.20 -2.20 10.82
N THR A 95 -12.66 -3.12 9.97
CA THR A 95 -13.97 -3.77 10.13
C THR A 95 -13.90 -5.18 10.73
N PHE A 96 -12.69 -5.67 11.01
CA PHE A 96 -12.48 -7.01 11.54
C PHE A 96 -11.22 -7.13 12.41
N THR A 97 -11.13 -8.23 13.17
CA THR A 97 -9.92 -8.66 13.88
C THR A 97 -9.32 -9.93 13.26
N ASN A 98 -8.07 -10.23 13.61
CA ASN A 98 -7.39 -11.45 13.17
C ASN A 98 -8.19 -12.72 13.49
N GLU A 99 -8.81 -12.77 14.67
CA GLU A 99 -9.64 -13.90 15.11
C GLU A 99 -10.86 -14.05 14.19
N GLN A 100 -11.56 -12.95 13.90
CA GLN A 100 -12.77 -12.99 13.07
C GLN A 100 -12.51 -13.50 11.64
N ILE A 101 -11.41 -13.07 11.01
CA ILE A 101 -11.07 -13.57 9.66
C ILE A 101 -10.58 -15.01 9.69
N ARG A 102 -9.81 -15.42 10.71
CA ARG A 102 -9.39 -16.82 10.90
C ARG A 102 -10.60 -17.73 11.06
N ASP A 103 -11.51 -17.38 11.96
CA ASP A 103 -12.74 -18.14 12.22
C ASP A 103 -13.61 -18.26 10.97
N LYS A 104 -13.74 -17.16 10.21
CA LYS A 104 -14.48 -17.15 8.94
C LYS A 104 -13.88 -18.11 7.91
N ILE A 105 -12.55 -18.15 7.79
CA ILE A 105 -11.84 -19.04 6.85
C ILE A 105 -11.96 -20.50 7.29
N VAL A 106 -11.69 -20.79 8.57
CA VAL A 106 -11.77 -22.17 9.12
C VAL A 106 -13.20 -22.71 9.03
N SER A 107 -14.21 -21.89 9.30
CA SER A 107 -15.61 -22.30 9.21
C SER A 107 -16.02 -22.62 7.76
N ALA A 108 -15.49 -21.90 6.77
CA ALA A 108 -15.77 -22.15 5.36
C ALA A 108 -15.08 -23.43 4.83
N ALA A 109 -13.99 -23.86 5.47
CA ALA A 109 -13.22 -25.06 5.13
C ALA A 109 -13.21 -26.07 6.29
N SER A 110 -14.37 -26.28 6.91
CA SER A 110 -14.48 -27.08 8.13
C SER A 110 -13.91 -28.49 7.94
N GLY A 111 -13.02 -28.89 8.85
CA GLY A 111 -12.33 -30.19 8.82
C GLY A 111 -10.99 -30.19 8.07
N ASP A 112 -10.62 -29.10 7.40
CA ASP A 112 -9.32 -28.98 6.73
C ASP A 112 -8.24 -28.44 7.68
N ALA A 113 -7.42 -29.35 8.21
CA ALA A 113 -6.31 -29.01 9.10
C ALA A 113 -5.22 -28.17 8.42
N ALA A 114 -5.01 -28.32 7.11
CA ALA A 114 -4.01 -27.56 6.38
C ALA A 114 -4.44 -26.09 6.24
N VAL A 115 -5.73 -25.83 5.95
CA VAL A 115 -6.29 -24.48 5.93
C VAL A 115 -6.18 -23.81 7.31
N ALA A 116 -6.55 -24.53 8.38
CA ALA A 116 -6.46 -24.02 9.74
C ALA A 116 -5.01 -23.67 10.13
N GLN A 117 -4.04 -24.52 9.77
CA GLN A 117 -2.62 -24.23 10.03
C GLN A 117 -2.14 -23.01 9.24
N ALA A 118 -2.48 -22.93 7.95
CA ALA A 118 -2.04 -21.84 7.07
C ALA A 118 -2.58 -20.48 7.54
N VAL A 119 -3.87 -20.39 7.87
CA VAL A 119 -4.48 -19.11 8.27
C VAL A 119 -3.99 -18.61 9.63
N ASN A 120 -3.67 -19.53 10.55
CA ASN A 120 -3.15 -19.18 11.87
C ASN A 120 -1.70 -18.67 11.83
N ALA A 121 -0.95 -18.97 10.76
CA ALA A 121 0.41 -18.45 10.55
C ALA A 121 0.42 -17.02 9.99
N ILE A 122 -0.73 -16.49 9.57
CA ILE A 122 -0.85 -15.15 8.97
C ILE A 122 -1.31 -14.16 10.04
N ASP A 123 -0.58 -13.06 10.16
CA ASP A 123 -1.09 -11.83 10.77
C ASP A 123 -1.67 -10.95 9.64
N PHE A 124 -2.97 -10.69 9.69
CA PHE A 124 -3.65 -9.89 8.68
C PHE A 124 -3.48 -8.39 8.91
N LEU A 125 -2.87 -7.96 10.02
CA LEU A 125 -2.58 -6.56 10.31
C LEU A 125 -3.82 -5.63 10.31
N PRO A 126 -4.99 -6.03 10.87
CA PRO A 126 -6.10 -5.10 11.06
C PRO A 126 -5.71 -4.03 12.08
N PHE A 127 -6.43 -2.91 12.08
CA PHE A 127 -6.18 -1.82 13.01
C PHE A 127 -7.50 -1.21 13.46
N PRO A 128 -7.67 -0.90 14.76
CA PRO A 128 -8.95 -0.42 15.28
C PRO A 128 -9.18 1.08 15.06
N THR A 129 -8.11 1.87 14.89
CA THR A 129 -8.17 3.33 14.84
C THR A 129 -7.33 3.86 13.68
N LEU A 130 -7.96 4.60 12.78
CA LEU A 130 -7.33 5.08 11.54
C LEU A 130 -6.15 6.03 11.81
N GLU A 131 -6.33 7.12 12.57
CA GLU A 131 -5.25 8.08 12.82
C GLU A 131 -4.07 7.45 13.58
N GLU A 132 -4.35 6.60 14.58
CA GLU A 132 -3.30 5.92 15.33
C GLU A 132 -2.56 4.89 14.49
N SER A 133 -3.22 4.20 13.56
CA SER A 133 -2.56 3.27 12.64
C SER A 133 -1.55 3.96 11.72
N VAL A 134 -1.85 5.18 11.26
CA VAL A 134 -0.91 5.99 10.47
C VAL A 134 0.31 6.38 11.31
N LYS A 135 0.09 6.85 12.55
CA LYS A 135 1.18 7.19 13.47
C LYS A 135 2.05 5.99 13.79
N ALA A 136 1.43 4.83 14.03
CA ALA A 136 2.12 3.59 14.34
C ALA A 136 3.01 3.13 13.18
N ASP A 137 2.53 3.19 11.93
CA ASP A 137 3.35 2.86 10.76
C ASP A 137 4.54 3.80 10.58
N VAL A 138 4.32 5.11 10.73
CA VAL A 138 5.41 6.09 10.61
C VAL A 138 6.43 5.88 11.72
N GLN A 139 5.98 5.62 12.95
CA GLN A 139 6.86 5.31 14.07
C GLN A 139 7.64 4.02 13.84
N PHE A 140 6.96 2.97 13.34
CA PHE A 140 7.60 1.70 12.97
C PHE A 140 8.74 1.94 11.97
N LEU A 141 8.52 2.71 10.91
CA LEU A 141 9.57 3.03 9.94
C LEU A 141 10.71 3.85 10.54
N LYS A 142 10.38 4.80 11.42
CA LYS A 142 11.35 5.66 12.10
C LYS A 142 12.28 4.87 13.02
N GLU A 143 11.75 3.87 13.71
CA GLU A 143 12.51 3.01 14.62
C GLU A 143 13.21 1.85 13.91
N ASN A 144 12.87 1.56 12.65
CA ASN A 144 13.39 0.41 11.95
C ASN A 144 14.82 0.66 11.42
N PRO A 145 15.84 -0.11 11.87
CA PRO A 145 17.23 0.11 11.48
C PRO A 145 17.54 -0.17 10.00
N LEU A 146 16.61 -0.78 9.25
CA LEU A 146 16.79 -1.03 7.83
C LEU A 146 16.45 0.20 6.98
N VAL A 147 15.59 1.10 7.49
CA VAL A 147 15.26 2.38 6.86
C VAL A 147 16.46 3.32 7.00
N LEU A 148 16.82 4.00 5.90
CA LEU A 148 17.97 4.91 5.89
C LEU A 148 17.82 6.04 6.93
N GLU A 149 18.89 6.31 7.66
CA GLU A 149 18.96 7.49 8.54
C GLU A 149 18.74 8.77 7.72
N GLY A 150 17.99 9.72 8.28
CA GLY A 150 17.62 10.96 7.59
C GLY A 150 16.49 10.83 6.56
N THR A 151 15.88 9.64 6.42
CA THR A 151 14.67 9.47 5.60
C THR A 151 13.55 10.39 6.09
N THR A 152 12.95 11.16 5.19
CA THR A 152 11.75 11.95 5.52
C THR A 152 10.54 11.02 5.54
N LEU A 153 9.87 10.93 6.68
CA LEU A 153 8.70 10.08 6.89
C LEU A 153 7.48 10.97 7.16
N THR A 154 6.39 10.75 6.43
CA THR A 154 5.13 11.49 6.60
C THR A 154 3.94 10.55 6.64
N GLY A 155 2.90 10.93 7.39
CA GLY A 155 1.69 10.12 7.56
C GLY A 155 0.43 10.86 7.12
N TRP A 156 -0.42 10.18 6.33
CA TRP A 156 -1.54 10.80 5.65
C TRP A 156 -2.82 9.95 5.73
N ILE A 157 -3.96 10.64 5.71
CA ILE A 157 -5.28 10.04 5.53
C ILE A 157 -5.89 10.56 4.23
N TYR A 158 -6.25 9.63 3.35
CA TYR A 158 -7.10 9.89 2.19
C TYR A 158 -8.58 9.69 2.54
N ASN A 159 -9.42 10.66 2.20
CA ASN A 159 -10.86 10.54 2.40
C ASN A 159 -11.53 10.07 1.11
N VAL A 160 -12.00 8.82 1.08
CA VAL A 160 -12.57 8.17 -0.12
C VAL A 160 -13.87 8.81 -0.62
N HIS A 161 -14.54 9.62 0.20
CA HIS A 161 -15.79 10.31 -0.19
C HIS A 161 -15.55 11.69 -0.79
N THR A 162 -14.40 12.31 -0.52
CA THR A 162 -14.12 13.69 -0.94
C THR A 162 -12.87 13.83 -1.80
N GLY A 163 -12.04 12.79 -1.89
CA GLY A 163 -10.75 12.83 -2.57
C GLY A 163 -9.67 13.63 -1.86
N LYS A 164 -9.96 14.20 -0.67
CA LYS A 164 -9.02 15.05 0.06
C LYS A 164 -8.03 14.23 0.87
N VAL A 165 -6.83 14.78 1.04
CA VAL A 165 -5.79 14.25 1.93
C VAL A 165 -5.61 15.15 3.16
N LYS A 166 -5.35 14.54 4.31
CA LYS A 166 -5.00 15.22 5.56
C LYS A 166 -3.71 14.62 6.11
N GLN A 167 -2.73 15.47 6.40
CA GLN A 167 -1.50 15.04 7.07
C GLN A 167 -1.76 14.86 8.57
N ILE A 168 -1.19 13.80 9.14
CA ILE A 168 -1.32 13.40 10.55
C ILE A 168 0.04 13.40 11.27
N VAL A 169 1.13 13.10 10.54
CA VAL A 169 2.51 13.09 11.03
C VAL A 169 3.39 13.94 10.13
#